data_AF-A0A9W7BRC3-F1
#
_entry.id   AF-A0A9W7BRC3-F1
#
_cell.length_a   1.000
_cell.length_b   1.000
_cell.length_c   1.000
_cell.angle_alpha   90.00
_cell.angle_beta   90.00
_cell.angle_gamma   90.00
#
_symmetry.space_group_name_H-M   'P 1'
#
loop_
_entity.id
_entity.type
_entity.pdbx_description
1 polymer ?
#
loop_
_entity_poly.entity_id
_entity_poly.type
_entity_poly.pdbx_seq_one_letter_code
_entity_poly.pdbx_strand_id
1 'polypeptide(L)'
;MTRISATTVTNAIPDNSRRSLIYSIASVPLAYVLTVPVSTPTANAANADISNNPSKAEIITSLRKTIDALAPLPSKLEAGEYDSVRSVLKGPGVGELWNLGASKNPVGKLAKISDDMSLLELSDELQLSLQMSDQLTYDCAFVYTQPGNGKVDIKSPQTMIRKSMKQLNDIIEQAEE
;
A
#
# COMPACT_ATOMS: atom_id res chain seq x y z
N MET A 1 33.32 34.70 53.97
CA MET A 1 32.96 33.29 54.29
C MET A 1 31.60 33.01 53.67
N THR A 2 31.53 32.91 52.34
CA THR A 2 31.80 31.76 51.44
C THR A 2 30.56 30.87 51.29
N ARG A 3 29.81 31.14 50.21
CA ARG A 3 28.86 30.24 49.54
C ARG A 3 29.66 29.34 48.60
N ILE A 4 29.24 28.09 48.42
CA ILE A 4 29.77 27.20 47.36
C ILE A 4 28.59 26.63 46.57
N SER A 5 28.70 26.77 45.25
CA SER A 5 27.75 26.43 44.21
C SER A 5 27.94 24.99 43.68
N ALA A 6 26.94 24.56 42.92
CA ALA A 6 26.77 23.28 42.23
C ALA A 6 27.90 22.85 41.28
N THR A 7 27.94 21.54 40.92
CA THR A 7 28.00 20.98 39.55
C THR A 7 28.06 19.45 39.64
N THR A 8 27.09 18.73 39.04
CA THR A 8 27.21 17.28 38.75
C THR A 8 27.57 17.13 37.28
N VAL A 9 28.67 16.42 37.03
CA VAL A 9 29.34 16.26 35.73
C VAL A 9 28.74 15.10 34.95
N THR A 10 28.33 15.40 33.72
CA THR A 10 28.06 14.48 32.61
C THR A 10 29.32 13.70 32.25
N ASN A 11 29.25 12.37 32.12
CA ASN A 11 30.33 11.61 31.50
C ASN A 11 29.81 10.80 30.30
N ALA A 12 30.43 11.11 29.16
CA ALA A 12 30.16 10.61 27.84
C ALA A 12 30.77 9.21 27.59
N ILE A 13 30.21 8.53 26.60
CA ILE A 13 30.75 7.34 25.95
C ILE A 13 32.03 7.72 25.18
N PRO A 14 33.05 6.85 25.18
CA PRO A 14 33.80 6.62 23.96
C PRO A 14 33.90 5.14 23.57
N ASP A 15 33.61 4.94 22.29
CA ASP A 15 34.01 3.86 21.38
C ASP A 15 35.45 3.35 21.61
N ASN A 16 35.67 2.02 21.64
CA ASN A 16 36.60 1.31 20.75
C ASN A 16 36.64 -0.20 21.01
N SER A 17 37.01 -0.94 19.96
CA SER A 17 37.68 -2.26 19.97
C SER A 17 36.81 -3.51 19.88
N ARG A 18 36.55 -3.83 18.60
CA ARG A 18 36.59 -5.16 18.01
C ARG A 18 37.57 -6.11 18.73
N ARG A 19 37.08 -7.33 18.99
CA ARG A 19 37.77 -8.64 19.14
C ARG A 19 37.71 -9.25 20.53
N SER A 20 37.41 -10.55 20.49
CA SER A 20 37.59 -11.60 21.50
C SER A 20 36.43 -11.84 22.47
N LEU A 21 36.02 -13.07 22.81
CA LEU A 21 36.37 -14.42 22.35
C LEU A 21 35.31 -15.35 22.99
N ILE A 22 34.88 -16.37 22.23
CA ILE A 22 34.50 -17.72 22.69
C ILE A 22 33.26 -17.84 23.59
N TYR A 23 32.14 -18.27 22.98
CA TYR A 23 31.26 -19.24 23.62
C TYR A 23 31.29 -20.55 22.83
N SER A 24 31.69 -21.59 23.55
CA SER A 24 31.80 -22.99 23.16
C SER A 24 30.40 -23.59 22.97
N ILE A 25 30.14 -24.18 21.79
CA ILE A 25 29.10 -25.19 21.64
C ILE A 25 29.66 -26.38 20.84
N ALA A 26 29.27 -27.55 21.33
CA ALA A 26 29.91 -28.83 21.07
C ALA A 26 29.64 -29.41 19.67
N SER A 27 30.56 -30.31 19.33
CA SER A 27 30.77 -31.09 18.12
C SER A 27 29.57 -31.94 17.65
N VAL A 28 29.26 -31.87 16.35
CA VAL A 28 28.49 -32.92 15.63
C VAL A 28 29.19 -33.17 14.28
N PRO A 29 29.50 -34.43 13.90
CA PRO A 29 30.35 -34.73 12.75
C PRO A 29 29.64 -34.70 11.39
N LEU A 30 30.28 -33.96 10.49
CA LEU A 30 30.56 -34.19 9.06
C LEU A 30 29.95 -35.43 8.37
N ALA A 31 29.10 -35.19 7.37
CA ALA A 31 28.96 -36.07 6.20
C ALA A 31 28.93 -35.22 4.92
N TYR A 32 30.02 -35.30 4.16
CA TYR A 32 30.21 -34.70 2.84
C TYR A 32 29.47 -35.56 1.80
N VAL A 33 28.56 -34.96 1.02
CA VAL A 33 28.10 -35.57 -0.24
C VAL A 33 28.50 -34.62 -1.37
N LEU A 34 29.53 -35.02 -2.10
CA LEU A 34 29.97 -34.41 -3.36
C LEU A 34 29.02 -34.87 -4.48
N THR A 35 28.08 -34.02 -4.87
CA THR A 35 27.38 -34.15 -6.16
C THR A 35 27.99 -33.19 -7.16
N VAL A 36 28.52 -33.76 -8.24
CA VAL A 36 29.10 -33.08 -9.40
C VAL A 36 28.06 -32.27 -10.19
N PRO A 37 28.44 -31.12 -10.78
CA PRO A 37 27.55 -30.35 -11.64
C PRO A 37 27.50 -30.96 -13.05
N VAL A 38 26.31 -31.35 -13.51
CA VAL A 38 26.05 -31.59 -14.93
C VAL A 38 25.47 -30.31 -15.52
N SER A 39 26.20 -29.71 -16.45
CA SER A 39 25.73 -28.61 -17.29
C SER A 39 24.91 -29.19 -18.45
N THR A 40 23.68 -28.70 -18.62
CA THR A 40 23.00 -28.70 -19.92
C THR A 40 22.58 -27.27 -20.23
N PRO A 41 23.05 -26.69 -21.35
CA PRO A 41 22.60 -25.38 -21.81
C PRO A 41 21.36 -25.57 -22.69
N THR A 42 20.23 -25.02 -22.29
CA THR A 42 19.21 -24.60 -23.26
C THR A 42 18.67 -23.25 -22.82
N ALA A 43 19.15 -22.24 -23.53
CA ALA A 43 18.65 -20.89 -23.51
C ALA A 43 17.15 -20.89 -23.83
N ASN A 44 16.37 -20.30 -22.94
CA ASN A 44 15.22 -19.48 -23.29
C ASN A 44 15.05 -18.44 -22.17
N ALA A 45 16.12 -17.68 -21.94
CA ALA A 45 16.01 -16.37 -21.31
C ALA A 45 15.31 -15.47 -22.33
N ALA A 46 13.98 -15.52 -22.35
CA ALA A 46 13.22 -14.35 -22.76
C ALA A 46 13.71 -13.23 -21.84
N ASN A 47 14.36 -12.24 -22.44
CA ASN A 47 14.83 -11.04 -21.79
C ASN A 47 13.69 -10.43 -20.98
N ALA A 48 13.64 -10.72 -19.68
CA ALA A 48 12.99 -9.86 -18.72
C ALA A 48 13.93 -8.66 -18.59
N ASP A 49 13.67 -7.64 -19.41
CA ASP A 49 14.10 -6.29 -19.12
C ASP A 49 13.72 -5.99 -17.67
N ILE A 50 14.71 -5.96 -16.77
CA ILE A 50 14.54 -5.51 -15.39
C ILE A 50 14.51 -3.98 -15.44
N SER A 51 13.52 -3.44 -16.15
CA SER A 51 13.01 -2.12 -15.88
C SER A 51 12.03 -2.31 -14.72
N ASN A 52 12.39 -1.84 -13.53
CA ASN A 52 11.54 -1.86 -12.33
C ASN A 52 10.25 -1.00 -12.47
N ASN A 53 9.81 -0.73 -13.70
CA ASN A 53 8.62 0.02 -14.01
C ASN A 53 7.57 -0.96 -14.56
N PRO A 54 6.44 -1.16 -13.86
CA PRO A 54 5.41 -2.08 -14.31
C PRO A 54 4.93 -1.68 -15.71
N SER A 55 4.76 -2.67 -16.57
CA SER A 55 4.24 -2.46 -17.92
C SER A 55 2.83 -1.87 -17.86
N LYS A 56 2.45 -1.08 -18.87
CA LYS A 56 1.09 -0.53 -19.05
C LYS A 56 0.00 -1.60 -18.81
N ALA A 57 0.20 -2.80 -19.34
CA ALA A 57 -0.73 -3.93 -19.19
C ALA A 57 -0.81 -4.48 -17.75
N GLU A 58 0.30 -4.49 -17.02
CA GLU A 58 0.33 -4.93 -15.61
C GLU A 58 -0.39 -3.92 -14.72
N ILE A 59 -0.21 -2.62 -14.99
CA ILE A 59 -0.92 -1.55 -14.31
C ILE A 59 -2.43 -1.69 -14.55
N ILE A 60 -2.87 -1.82 -15.81
CA ILE A 60 -4.29 -2.02 -16.13
C ILE A 60 -4.86 -3.26 -15.43
N THR A 61 -4.12 -4.37 -15.41
CA THR A 61 -4.52 -5.59 -14.69
C THR A 61 -4.67 -5.32 -13.20
N SER A 62 -3.78 -4.53 -12.59
CA SER A 62 -3.90 -4.14 -11.18
C SER A 62 -5.13 -3.26 -10.92
N LEU A 63 -5.45 -2.32 -11.83
CA LEU A 63 -6.64 -1.46 -11.71
C LEU A 63 -7.93 -2.27 -11.81
N ARG A 64 -8.00 -3.26 -12.71
CA ARG A 64 -9.14 -4.19 -12.80
C ARG A 64 -9.35 -4.98 -11.51
N LYS A 65 -8.26 -5.49 -10.89
CA LYS A 65 -8.33 -6.13 -9.57
C LYS A 65 -8.84 -5.18 -8.48
N THR A 66 -8.50 -3.90 -8.56
CA THR A 66 -9.01 -2.89 -7.64
C THR A 66 -10.52 -2.68 -7.81
N ILE A 67 -11.04 -2.67 -9.04
CA ILE A 67 -12.48 -2.63 -9.30
C ILE A 67 -13.16 -3.86 -8.68
N ASP A 68 -12.61 -5.06 -8.87
CA ASP A 68 -13.14 -6.29 -8.28
C ASP A 68 -13.18 -6.23 -6.74
N ALA A 69 -12.20 -5.58 -6.12
CA ALA A 69 -12.16 -5.35 -4.68
C ALA A 69 -13.21 -4.32 -4.19
N LEU A 70 -13.54 -3.32 -5.02
CA LEU A 70 -14.55 -2.30 -4.71
C LEU A 70 -16.00 -2.79 -4.93
N ALA A 71 -16.21 -3.72 -5.86
CA ALA A 71 -17.51 -4.25 -6.23
C ALA A 71 -18.37 -4.78 -5.04
N PRO A 72 -17.83 -5.52 -4.05
CA PRO A 72 -18.63 -6.01 -2.92
C PRO A 72 -18.89 -4.95 -1.83
N LEU A 73 -18.21 -3.79 -1.86
CA LEU A 73 -18.28 -2.82 -0.77
C LEU A 73 -19.67 -2.20 -0.54
N PRO A 74 -20.46 -1.86 -1.59
CA PRO A 74 -21.81 -1.35 -1.39
C PRO A 74 -22.71 -2.30 -0.60
N SER A 75 -22.58 -3.61 -0.80
CA SER A 75 -23.33 -4.63 -0.06
C SER A 75 -22.85 -4.76 1.38
N LYS A 76 -21.53 -4.65 1.63
CA LYS A 76 -20.97 -4.63 3.00
C LYS A 76 -21.41 -3.41 3.81
N LEU A 77 -21.56 -2.27 3.15
CA LEU A 77 -22.11 -1.06 3.76
C LEU A 77 -23.57 -1.26 4.21
N GLU A 78 -24.38 -2.00 3.45
CA GLU A 78 -25.76 -2.36 3.84
C GLU A 78 -25.79 -3.34 5.03
N ALA A 79 -24.82 -4.25 5.10
CA ALA A 79 -24.65 -5.17 6.22
C ALA A 79 -24.12 -4.48 7.50
N GLY A 80 -23.73 -3.21 7.43
CA GLY A 80 -23.15 -2.48 8.57
C GLY A 80 -21.70 -2.85 8.88
N GLU A 81 -21.00 -3.52 7.95
CA GLU A 81 -19.60 -3.95 8.10
C GLU A 81 -18.61 -2.82 7.78
N TYR A 82 -18.78 -1.65 8.40
CA TYR A 82 -18.02 -0.44 8.06
C TYR A 82 -16.51 -0.61 8.23
N ASP A 83 -16.06 -1.34 9.25
CA ASP A 83 -14.63 -1.60 9.47
C ASP A 83 -14.04 -2.47 8.35
N SER A 84 -14.79 -3.48 7.87
CA SER A 84 -14.36 -4.31 6.73
C SER A 84 -14.24 -3.47 5.46
N VAL A 85 -15.17 -2.54 5.22
CA VAL A 85 -15.13 -1.62 4.07
C VAL A 85 -13.88 -0.75 4.13
N ARG A 86 -13.57 -0.17 5.29
CA ARG A 86 -12.37 0.66 5.47
C ARG A 86 -11.08 -0.14 5.35
N SER A 87 -11.08 -1.39 5.82
CA SER A 87 -9.95 -2.31 5.66
C SER A 87 -9.64 -2.57 4.19
N VAL A 88 -10.67 -2.72 3.35
CA VAL A 88 -10.47 -2.85 1.88
C VAL A 88 -10.03 -1.53 1.26
N LEU A 89 -10.66 -0.39 1.61
CA LEU A 89 -10.31 0.92 1.06
C LEU A 89 -8.86 1.34 1.36
N LYS A 90 -8.34 0.97 2.54
CA LYS A 90 -6.95 1.23 2.98
C LYS A 90 -6.00 0.08 2.68
N GLY A 91 -6.53 -1.04 2.20
CA GLY A 91 -5.79 -2.26 1.91
C GLY A 91 -4.91 -2.13 0.66
N PRO A 92 -4.15 -3.19 0.34
CA PRO A 92 -3.32 -3.22 -0.87
C PRO A 92 -4.17 -3.09 -2.14
N GLY A 93 -3.64 -2.42 -3.16
CA GLY A 93 -4.38 -2.07 -4.38
C GLY A 93 -5.18 -0.78 -4.26
N VAL A 94 -6.24 -0.74 -3.44
CA VAL A 94 -7.08 0.48 -3.30
C VAL A 94 -6.32 1.58 -2.56
N GLY A 95 -5.65 1.25 -1.45
CA GLY A 95 -4.89 2.21 -0.66
C GLY A 95 -3.68 2.79 -1.41
N GLU A 96 -3.17 2.09 -2.41
CA GLU A 96 -2.09 2.60 -3.28
C GLU A 96 -2.55 3.78 -4.14
N LEU A 97 -3.84 3.83 -4.48
CA LEU A 97 -4.40 4.91 -5.29
C LEU A 97 -4.43 6.23 -4.53
N TRP A 98 -4.75 6.23 -3.23
CA TRP A 98 -5.06 7.46 -2.48
C TRP A 98 -4.37 7.64 -1.13
N ASN A 99 -3.95 6.56 -0.47
CA ASN A 99 -3.44 6.59 0.90
C ASN A 99 -1.90 6.53 0.97
N LEU A 100 -1.25 5.82 0.05
CA LEU A 100 0.21 5.59 0.06
C LEU A 100 1.02 6.65 -0.72
N GLY A 101 0.37 7.70 -1.21
CA GLY A 101 0.97 8.84 -1.89
C GLY A 101 1.27 8.62 -3.38
N ALA A 102 1.49 9.73 -4.10
CA ALA A 102 1.61 9.78 -5.55
C ALA A 102 2.72 8.88 -6.14
N SER A 103 3.77 8.57 -5.36
CA SER A 103 4.88 7.71 -5.80
C SER A 103 4.47 6.24 -5.96
N LYS A 104 3.47 5.80 -5.20
CA LYS A 104 2.95 4.43 -5.22
C LYS A 104 1.71 4.28 -6.10
N ASN A 105 1.04 5.39 -6.41
CA ASN A 105 -0.17 5.39 -7.24
C ASN A 105 0.11 4.80 -8.64
N PRO A 106 -0.54 3.67 -9.00
CA PRO A 106 -0.38 3.05 -10.31
C PRO A 106 -0.87 3.93 -11.47
N VAL A 107 -1.92 4.74 -11.28
CA VAL A 107 -2.44 5.66 -12.32
C VAL A 107 -1.45 6.79 -12.58
N GLY A 108 -0.81 7.32 -11.53
CA GLY A 108 0.24 8.33 -11.68
C GLY A 108 1.48 7.81 -12.44
N LYS A 109 1.78 6.50 -12.35
CA LYS A 109 2.83 5.86 -13.16
C LYS A 109 2.38 5.67 -14.60
N LEU A 110 1.13 5.22 -14.79
CA LEU A 110 0.52 5.07 -16.11
C LEU A 110 0.54 6.39 -16.88
N ALA A 111 0.10 7.48 -16.26
CA ALA A 111 0.05 8.80 -16.89
C ALA A 111 1.44 9.30 -17.31
N LYS A 112 2.49 9.01 -16.52
CA LYS A 112 3.88 9.33 -16.90
C LYS A 112 4.41 8.50 -18.06
N ILE A 113 3.94 7.26 -18.21
CA ILE A 113 4.33 6.38 -19.33
C ILE A 113 3.60 6.80 -20.61
N SER A 114 2.34 7.18 -20.49
CA SER A 114 1.50 7.60 -21.61
C SER A 114 1.66 9.09 -21.98
N ASP A 115 2.35 9.88 -21.15
CA ASP A 115 2.46 11.34 -21.24
C ASP A 115 1.10 12.05 -21.37
N ASP A 116 0.07 11.48 -20.73
CA ASP A 116 -1.31 11.97 -20.79
C ASP A 116 -1.67 12.68 -19.48
N MET A 117 -1.81 14.00 -19.56
CA MET A 117 -2.19 14.85 -18.42
C MET A 117 -3.62 14.59 -17.96
N SER A 118 -4.53 14.18 -18.85
CA SER A 118 -5.92 13.88 -18.47
C SER A 118 -6.01 12.67 -17.55
N LEU A 119 -5.11 11.69 -17.68
CA LEU A 119 -5.01 10.57 -16.73
C LEU A 119 -4.58 11.01 -15.33
N LEU A 120 -3.75 12.05 -15.20
CA LEU A 120 -3.39 12.62 -13.90
C LEU A 120 -4.59 13.33 -13.26
N GLU A 121 -5.38 14.07 -14.04
CA GLU A 121 -6.58 14.74 -13.54
C GLU A 121 -7.63 13.73 -13.04
N LEU A 122 -7.88 12.68 -13.82
CA LEU A 122 -8.78 11.58 -13.41
C LEU A 122 -8.26 10.85 -12.18
N SER A 123 -6.93 10.66 -12.07
CA SER A 123 -6.30 10.08 -10.89
C SER A 123 -6.54 10.91 -9.62
N ASP A 124 -6.46 12.23 -9.71
CA ASP A 124 -6.69 13.11 -8.56
C ASP A 124 -8.17 13.16 -8.16
N GLU A 125 -9.08 13.16 -9.13
CA GLU A 125 -10.52 13.07 -8.85
C GLU A 125 -10.92 11.71 -8.24
N LEU A 126 -10.28 10.63 -8.69
CA LEU A 126 -10.44 9.29 -8.13
C LEU A 126 -9.94 9.23 -6.69
N GLN A 127 -8.77 9.80 -6.41
CA GLN A 127 -8.21 9.89 -5.06
C GLN A 127 -9.17 10.59 -4.10
N LEU A 128 -9.71 11.74 -4.51
CA LEU A 128 -10.67 12.49 -3.70
C LEU A 128 -11.94 11.66 -3.43
N SER A 129 -12.46 10.97 -4.45
CA SER A 129 -13.67 10.15 -4.33
C SER A 129 -13.48 8.97 -3.36
N LEU A 130 -12.31 8.33 -3.38
CA LEU A 130 -11.94 7.25 -2.45
C LEU A 130 -11.73 7.76 -1.02
N GLN A 131 -11.08 8.92 -0.85
CA GLN A 131 -10.92 9.56 0.46
C GLN A 131 -12.26 9.93 1.08
N MET A 132 -13.15 10.54 0.30
CA MET A 132 -14.52 10.84 0.73
C MET A 132 -15.28 9.58 1.10
N SER A 133 -15.11 8.49 0.35
CA SER A 133 -15.73 7.21 0.68
C SER A 133 -15.27 6.67 2.04
N ASP A 134 -13.97 6.73 2.38
CA ASP A 134 -13.47 6.31 3.72
C ASP A 134 -14.06 7.20 4.83
N GLN A 135 -14.09 8.51 4.62
CA GLN A 135 -14.60 9.45 5.63
C GLN A 135 -16.09 9.22 5.90
N LEU A 136 -16.91 9.12 4.85
CA LEU A 136 -18.34 8.86 4.98
C LEU A 136 -18.63 7.49 5.61
N THR A 137 -17.81 6.48 5.31
CA THR A 137 -17.90 5.16 5.93
C THR A 137 -17.54 5.21 7.43
N TYR A 138 -16.52 5.99 7.79
CA TYR A 138 -16.17 6.23 9.18
C TYR A 138 -17.29 6.93 9.95
N ASP A 139 -17.88 7.97 9.36
CA ASP A 139 -18.99 8.70 9.98
C ASP A 139 -20.18 7.77 10.24
N CYS A 140 -20.50 6.86 9.30
CA CYS A 140 -21.53 5.83 9.49
C CYS A 140 -21.22 4.88 10.66
N ALA A 141 -19.97 4.47 10.81
CA ALA A 141 -19.54 3.62 11.93
C ALA A 141 -19.62 4.37 13.27
N PHE A 142 -19.28 5.66 13.27
CA PHE A 142 -19.17 6.47 14.48
C PHE A 142 -20.54 6.91 15.04
N VAL A 143 -21.57 7.02 14.20
CA VAL A 143 -22.96 7.36 14.62
C VAL A 143 -23.46 6.46 15.76
N TYR A 144 -23.09 5.17 15.77
CA TYR A 144 -23.50 4.22 16.82
C TYR A 144 -22.84 4.48 18.18
N THR A 145 -21.78 5.29 18.22
CA THR A 145 -21.02 5.59 19.44
C THR A 145 -21.34 6.96 20.04
N GLN A 146 -22.10 7.80 19.32
CA GLN A 146 -22.45 9.14 19.78
C GLN A 146 -23.78 9.16 20.54
N PRO A 147 -23.91 9.96 21.61
CA PRO A 147 -25.19 10.17 22.28
C PRO A 147 -26.12 11.02 21.38
N GLY A 148 -27.10 10.39 20.75
CA GLY A 148 -28.11 11.06 19.93
C GLY A 148 -28.78 10.13 18.91
N ASN A 149 -29.91 10.54 18.34
CA ASN A 149 -30.61 9.79 17.30
C ASN A 149 -30.02 10.07 15.91
N GLY A 150 -28.72 9.83 15.76
CA GLY A 150 -28.02 10.02 14.49
C GLY A 150 -28.57 9.07 13.42
N LYS A 151 -29.00 9.62 12.28
CA LYS A 151 -29.42 8.81 11.14
C LYS A 151 -28.17 8.37 10.38
N VAL A 152 -28.03 7.06 10.21
CA VAL A 152 -26.95 6.49 9.38
C VAL A 152 -27.27 6.75 7.92
N ASP A 153 -26.38 7.45 7.22
CA ASP A 153 -26.50 7.69 5.78
C ASP A 153 -25.58 6.76 4.99
N ILE A 154 -26.11 5.57 4.66
CA ILE A 154 -25.39 4.55 3.90
C ILE A 154 -25.33 4.89 2.39
N LYS A 155 -26.22 5.76 1.90
CA LYS A 155 -26.33 6.06 0.46
C LYS A 155 -25.18 6.91 -0.05
N SER A 156 -24.71 7.85 0.76
CA SER A 156 -23.58 8.72 0.42
C SER A 156 -22.28 7.94 0.17
N PRO A 157 -21.78 7.07 1.08
CA PRO A 157 -20.58 6.28 0.83
C PRO A 157 -20.76 5.31 -0.35
N GLN A 158 -21.94 4.69 -0.52
CA GLN A 158 -22.21 3.84 -1.70
C GLN A 158 -22.10 4.60 -3.02
N THR A 159 -22.61 5.84 -3.07
CA THR A 159 -22.56 6.67 -4.28
C THR A 159 -21.12 7.02 -4.64
N MET A 160 -20.29 7.34 -3.65
CA MET A 160 -18.86 7.62 -3.85
C MET A 160 -18.07 6.39 -4.31
N ILE A 161 -18.38 5.20 -3.78
CA ILE A 161 -17.75 3.94 -4.25
C ILE A 161 -18.12 3.67 -5.71
N ARG A 162 -19.40 3.83 -6.07
CA ARG A 162 -19.85 3.67 -7.47
C ARG A 162 -19.20 4.70 -8.41
N LYS A 163 -19.06 5.96 -7.95
CA LYS A 163 -18.34 6.99 -8.70
C LYS A 163 -16.88 6.60 -8.93
N SER A 164 -16.20 6.14 -7.89
CA SER A 164 -14.79 5.72 -7.96
C SER A 164 -14.60 4.54 -8.92
N MET A 165 -15.52 3.56 -8.92
CA MET A 165 -15.50 2.46 -9.89
C MET A 165 -15.70 2.94 -11.33
N LYS A 166 -16.56 3.94 -11.55
CA LYS A 166 -16.73 4.55 -12.88
C LYS A 166 -15.44 5.23 -13.34
N GLN A 167 -14.86 6.08 -12.49
CA GLN A 167 -13.60 6.77 -12.80
C GLN A 167 -12.45 5.80 -13.09
N LEU A 168 -12.37 4.68 -12.37
CA LEU A 168 -11.40 3.62 -12.65
C LEU A 168 -11.60 2.98 -14.03
N ASN A 169 -12.85 2.76 -14.45
CA ASN A 169 -13.13 2.26 -15.79
C ASN A 169 -12.77 3.30 -16.86
N ASP A 170 -13.12 4.57 -16.64
CA ASP A 170 -12.78 5.67 -17.57
C ASP A 170 -11.24 5.78 -17.74
N ILE A 171 -10.47 5.64 -16.64
CA ILE A 171 -9.00 5.58 -16.67
C ILE A 171 -8.50 4.37 -17.48
N ILE A 172 -9.11 3.19 -17.32
CA ILE A 172 -8.71 1.98 -18.05
C ILE A 172 -9.01 2.13 -19.54
N GLU A 173 -10.17 2.67 -19.90
CA GLU A 173 -10.58 2.89 -21.28
C GLU A 173 -9.64 3.88 -21.98
N GLN A 174 -9.38 5.03 -21.36
CA GLN A 174 -8.42 6.02 -21.87
C GLN A 174 -6.99 5.48 -21.92
N ALA A 175 -6.64 4.56 -21.01
CA ALA A 175 -5.37 3.86 -21.07
C ALA A 175 -5.32 2.85 -22.21
N GLU A 176 -6.43 2.29 -22.68
CA GLU A 176 -6.41 1.26 -23.73
C GLU A 176 -6.42 1.85 -25.15
N GLU A 177 -6.81 3.12 -25.29
CA GLU A 177 -6.62 3.95 -26.49
C GLU A 177 -5.12 4.20 -26.83
#